data_AF-A0A6H1KFL6-F1
#
_entry.id   AF-A0A6H1KFL6-F1
#
_cell.length_a   1.000
_cell.length_b   1.000
_cell.length_c   1.000
_cell.angle_alpha   90.00
_cell.angle_beta   90.00
_cell.angle_gamma   90.00
#
_symmetry.space_group_name_H-M   'P 1'
#
loop_
_entity.id
_entity.type
_entity.pdbx_description
1 polymer ?
#
loop_
_entity_poly.entity_id
_entity_poly.type
_entity_poly.pdbx_seq_one_letter_code
_entity_poly.pdbx_strand_id
1 'polypeptide(L)'
;MTDGDKERTFAALPPLRGRGFAHTWWGRAWVKALEDAALDSEQIKAGRRLARAGAVGSVSVRPGRITAVVRDRDHTTHRADVLVQELPDERWDRFLDMAVERAGHVAALLDREMPPHLVEDAADAGVELLPGLGDLEADCDCGAWDHCGHTSALCYQMARLLDQDPFVLLLLRGRTERTLLDELQQRGSTVGGANARSRHPRAVPEAPPQGVAAAEAYAAGDILPPLPVLPGLPEGPGLPPSLDTGAAPAPGVDPPALEFLAMATAAEAYRLLARAIGPDHGSRSPEEELTLEQDAVRLAAARPDTPIAQRLARGSGRDRQELTLAVRAWQFGGAVALSVLEDEWTVGTEALARARAALASAWDEDERPSLIASHNHWTMVGAPVQLRLGQDGRWWPYRKEHGRWTPAGQAVGDPATALAMAAGDPRDVSTNG
;
A
#
# COMPACT_ATOMS: atom_id res chain seq x y z
N MET A 1 24.25 23.71 -15.57
CA MET A 1 24.23 22.24 -15.46
C MET A 1 25.65 21.82 -15.13
N THR A 2 25.96 21.66 -13.85
CA THR A 2 27.33 21.36 -13.37
C THR A 2 27.64 19.88 -13.59
N ASP A 3 28.87 19.60 -14.00
CA ASP A 3 29.44 18.30 -14.40
C ASP A 3 29.30 17.18 -13.33
N GLY A 4 29.01 17.56 -12.07
CA GLY A 4 28.93 16.66 -10.93
C GLY A 4 27.73 15.71 -10.87
N ASP A 5 26.72 15.87 -11.74
CA ASP A 5 25.53 14.99 -11.78
C ASP A 5 25.69 13.76 -12.69
N LYS A 6 26.79 13.66 -13.46
CA LYS A 6 26.98 12.59 -14.45
C LYS A 6 27.92 11.47 -13.99
N GLU A 7 28.43 11.52 -12.77
CA GLU A 7 29.36 10.51 -12.25
C GLU A 7 28.94 10.03 -10.87
N ARG A 8 28.94 8.71 -10.66
CA ARG A 8 28.61 8.10 -9.38
C ARG A 8 29.76 7.20 -8.94
N THR A 9 30.29 7.47 -7.75
CA THR A 9 31.37 6.66 -7.16
C THR A 9 30.83 5.76 -6.05
N PHE A 10 31.14 4.48 -6.14
CA PHE A 10 30.81 3.44 -5.18
C PHE A 10 32.03 3.10 -4.34
N ALA A 11 31.84 2.96 -3.03
CA ALA A 11 32.89 2.48 -2.15
C ALA A 11 33.33 1.07 -2.56
N ALA A 12 34.59 0.73 -2.28
CA ALA A 12 35.10 -0.61 -2.51
C ALA A 12 34.24 -1.63 -1.76
N LEU A 13 33.68 -2.61 -2.47
CA LEU A 13 32.87 -3.63 -1.82
C LEU A 13 33.76 -4.63 -1.06
N PRO A 14 33.27 -5.17 0.06
CA PRO A 14 34.01 -6.17 0.81
C PRO A 14 34.22 -7.46 -0.01
N PRO A 15 35.23 -8.27 0.38
CA PRO A 15 35.46 -9.59 -0.20
C PRO A 15 34.20 -10.45 -0.20
N LEU A 16 33.98 -11.16 -1.31
CA LEU A 16 32.75 -11.91 -1.52
C LEU A 16 32.81 -13.30 -0.86
N ARG A 17 31.84 -13.60 0.01
CA ARG A 17 31.64 -14.93 0.61
C ARG A 17 30.45 -15.62 -0.06
N GLY A 18 30.69 -16.47 -1.06
CA GLY A 18 29.61 -17.17 -1.78
C GLY A 18 29.96 -17.62 -3.20
N ARG A 19 29.00 -18.28 -3.87
CA ARG A 19 29.22 -18.91 -5.19
C ARG A 19 29.06 -17.96 -6.38
N GLY A 20 28.19 -16.95 -6.34
CA GLY A 20 27.87 -16.09 -7.49
C GLY A 20 28.19 -14.60 -7.27
N PHE A 21 28.53 -13.89 -8.36
CA PHE A 21 28.71 -12.43 -8.38
C PHE A 21 27.42 -11.65 -8.62
N ALA A 22 26.41 -12.32 -9.19
CA ALA A 22 25.10 -11.75 -9.47
C ALA A 22 23.97 -12.67 -9.00
N HIS A 23 22.96 -12.11 -8.36
CA HIS A 23 21.74 -12.83 -7.96
C HIS A 23 20.52 -12.41 -8.76
N THR A 24 20.49 -11.18 -9.26
CA THR A 24 19.46 -10.69 -10.19
C THR A 24 19.69 -11.24 -11.60
N TRP A 25 18.64 -11.28 -12.42
CA TRP A 25 18.79 -11.80 -13.79
C TRP A 25 19.61 -10.85 -14.67
N TRP A 26 19.49 -9.52 -14.48
CA TRP A 26 20.27 -8.52 -15.22
C TRP A 26 21.75 -8.52 -14.82
N GLY A 27 22.05 -8.70 -13.53
CA GLY A 27 23.44 -8.89 -13.09
C GLY A 27 24.06 -10.16 -13.70
N ARG A 28 23.28 -11.24 -13.86
CA ARG A 28 23.74 -12.46 -14.53
C ARG A 28 23.94 -12.24 -16.03
N ALA A 29 23.07 -11.48 -16.69
CA ALA A 29 23.21 -11.10 -18.09
C ALA A 29 24.50 -10.29 -18.32
N TRP A 30 24.82 -9.35 -17.43
CA TRP A 30 26.09 -8.61 -17.46
C TRP A 30 27.31 -9.54 -17.33
N VAL A 31 27.30 -10.47 -16.37
CA VAL A 31 28.39 -11.45 -16.22
C VAL A 31 28.51 -12.32 -17.47
N LYS A 32 27.39 -12.72 -18.06
CA LYS A 32 27.38 -13.50 -19.28
C LYS A 32 27.99 -12.73 -20.45
N ALA A 33 27.69 -11.44 -20.61
CA ALA A 33 28.29 -10.59 -21.65
C ALA A 33 29.82 -10.54 -21.54
N LEU A 34 30.37 -10.42 -20.32
CA LEU A 34 31.81 -10.52 -20.07
C LEU A 34 32.36 -11.90 -20.44
N GLU A 35 31.74 -12.96 -19.93
CA GLU A 35 32.26 -14.33 -20.07
C GLU A 35 32.19 -14.85 -21.50
N ASP A 36 31.19 -14.42 -22.27
CA ASP A 36 31.07 -14.77 -23.69
C ASP A 36 32.04 -13.95 -24.56
N ALA A 37 32.37 -12.71 -24.17
CA ALA A 37 33.23 -11.81 -24.95
C ALA A 37 34.73 -12.08 -24.77
N ALA A 38 35.14 -12.56 -23.59
CA ALA A 38 36.56 -12.72 -23.29
C ALA A 38 37.19 -13.93 -24.00
N LEU A 39 38.31 -13.68 -24.68
CA LEU A 39 39.00 -14.70 -25.46
C LEU A 39 39.90 -15.61 -24.59
N ASP A 40 40.39 -15.09 -23.46
CA ASP A 40 41.24 -15.83 -22.53
C ASP A 40 40.50 -16.20 -21.23
N SER A 41 40.10 -17.47 -21.14
CA SER A 41 39.43 -18.02 -19.95
C SER A 41 40.28 -17.96 -18.67
N GLU A 42 41.62 -17.91 -18.77
CA GLU A 42 42.48 -17.76 -17.60
C GLU A 42 42.44 -16.33 -17.05
N GLN A 43 42.32 -15.31 -17.91
CA GLN A 43 42.11 -13.91 -17.47
C GLN A 43 40.78 -13.76 -16.75
N ILE A 44 39.71 -14.38 -17.28
CA ILE A 44 38.41 -14.40 -16.60
C ILE A 44 38.53 -15.06 -15.21
N LYS A 45 39.23 -16.20 -15.10
CA LYS A 45 39.48 -16.86 -13.80
C LYS A 45 40.34 -15.99 -12.88
N ALA A 46 41.32 -15.26 -13.39
CA ALA A 46 42.16 -14.36 -12.61
C ALA A 46 41.34 -13.19 -12.06
N GLY A 47 40.56 -12.52 -12.90
CA GLY A 47 39.68 -11.43 -12.48
C GLY A 47 38.62 -11.87 -11.49
N ARG A 48 38.07 -13.08 -11.67
CA ARG A 48 37.17 -13.71 -10.70
C ARG A 48 37.83 -13.87 -9.33
N ARG A 49 39.12 -14.23 -9.26
CA ARG A 49 39.86 -14.34 -7.99
C ARG A 49 40.11 -12.97 -7.37
N LEU A 50 40.51 -11.98 -8.16
CA LEU A 50 40.74 -10.60 -7.70
C LEU A 50 39.47 -9.96 -7.13
N ALA A 51 38.36 -10.03 -7.86
CA ALA A 51 37.08 -9.48 -7.40
C ALA A 51 36.59 -10.17 -6.11
N ARG A 52 36.73 -11.50 -5.99
CA ARG A 52 36.38 -12.20 -4.72
C ARG A 52 37.24 -11.76 -3.55
N ALA A 53 38.52 -11.46 -3.79
CA ALA A 53 39.45 -11.04 -2.75
C ALA A 53 39.23 -9.59 -2.29
N GLY A 54 38.29 -8.84 -2.90
CA GLY A 54 38.10 -7.41 -2.61
C GLY A 54 39.24 -6.55 -3.14
N ALA A 55 39.87 -6.97 -4.24
CA ALA A 55 41.00 -6.28 -4.85
C ALA A 55 40.60 -5.02 -5.65
N VAL A 56 39.32 -4.87 -5.98
CA VAL A 56 38.78 -3.72 -6.71
C VAL A 56 38.51 -2.60 -5.71
N GLY A 57 39.10 -1.43 -5.95
CA GLY A 57 38.90 -0.23 -5.14
C GLY A 57 37.52 0.40 -5.34
N SER A 58 37.41 1.70 -5.04
CA SER A 58 36.21 2.46 -5.38
C SER A 58 35.95 2.42 -6.88
N VAL A 59 34.69 2.21 -7.27
CA VAL A 59 34.28 2.14 -8.66
C VAL A 59 33.60 3.45 -9.03
N SER A 60 34.13 4.16 -10.02
CA SER A 60 33.47 5.31 -10.62
C SER A 60 32.70 4.87 -11.88
N VAL A 61 31.44 5.30 -11.99
CA VAL A 61 30.59 5.07 -13.15
C VAL A 61 30.16 6.41 -13.72
N ARG A 62 30.40 6.60 -15.01
CA ARG A 62 29.95 7.73 -15.82
C ARG A 62 29.39 7.22 -17.15
N PRO A 63 28.66 8.05 -17.92
CA PRO A 63 28.26 7.70 -19.28
C PRO A 63 29.43 7.09 -20.06
N GLY A 64 29.17 5.89 -20.56
CA GLY A 64 30.07 5.09 -21.38
C GLY A 64 31.33 4.54 -20.73
N ARG A 65 31.60 4.78 -19.43
CA ARG A 65 32.81 4.26 -18.78
C ARG A 65 32.63 3.90 -17.31
N ILE A 66 33.18 2.75 -16.95
CA ILE A 66 33.43 2.30 -15.59
C ILE A 66 34.93 2.36 -15.32
N THR A 67 35.36 2.93 -14.19
CA THR A 67 36.77 3.07 -13.82
C THR A 67 37.00 2.58 -12.39
N ALA A 68 38.05 1.78 -12.18
CA ALA A 68 38.54 1.45 -10.84
C ALA A 68 40.05 1.19 -10.82
N VAL A 69 40.64 1.34 -9.64
CA VAL A 69 42.00 0.85 -9.38
C VAL A 69 41.88 -0.58 -8.81
N VAL A 70 42.56 -1.53 -9.44
CA VAL A 70 42.57 -2.93 -9.03
C VAL A 70 43.97 -3.29 -8.53
N ARG A 71 44.02 -3.94 -7.35
CA ARG A 71 45.28 -4.33 -6.71
C ARG A 71 45.61 -5.79 -6.99
N ASP A 72 46.81 -6.07 -7.48
CA ASP A 72 47.30 -7.43 -7.61
C ASP A 72 47.79 -8.03 -6.29
N ARG A 73 48.10 -9.32 -6.33
CA ARG A 73 48.59 -10.06 -5.16
C ARG A 73 49.95 -9.58 -4.65
N ASP A 74 50.77 -9.03 -5.53
CA ASP A 74 52.07 -8.43 -5.21
C ASP A 74 51.94 -6.95 -4.77
N HIS A 75 50.71 -6.48 -4.56
CA HIS A 75 50.34 -5.12 -4.18
C HIS A 75 50.55 -4.05 -5.26
N THR A 76 50.93 -4.42 -6.48
CA THR A 76 50.88 -3.49 -7.62
C THR A 76 49.43 -3.09 -7.91
N THR A 77 49.23 -1.90 -8.47
CA THR A 77 47.90 -1.36 -8.75
C THR A 77 47.80 -0.95 -10.19
N HIS A 78 46.71 -1.36 -10.83
CA HIS A 78 46.41 -1.09 -12.22
C HIS A 78 45.11 -0.30 -12.32
N ARG A 79 45.10 0.74 -13.14
CA ARG A 79 43.86 1.42 -13.51
C ARG A 79 43.19 0.59 -14.61
N ALA A 80 42.00 0.09 -14.28
CA ALA A 80 41.14 -0.64 -15.20
C ALA A 80 39.94 0.23 -15.56
N ASP A 81 39.73 0.40 -16.85
CA ASP A 81 38.58 1.04 -17.46
C ASP A 81 37.81 0.00 -18.30
N VAL A 82 36.48 0.01 -18.20
CA VAL A 82 35.59 -0.76 -19.07
C VAL A 82 34.63 0.21 -19.74
N LEU A 83 34.61 0.18 -21.07
CA LEU A 83 33.80 1.06 -21.90
C LEU A 83 32.56 0.31 -22.35
N VAL A 84 31.45 1.06 -22.40
CA VAL A 84 30.17 0.57 -22.91
C VAL A 84 29.60 1.66 -23.79
N GLN A 85 28.98 1.28 -24.90
CA GLN A 85 28.37 2.26 -25.78
C GLN A 85 27.19 2.98 -25.09
N GLU A 86 27.23 4.32 -25.08
CA GLU A 86 26.09 5.15 -24.69
C GLU A 86 24.96 5.01 -25.70
N LEU A 87 23.71 5.01 -25.21
CA LEU A 87 22.56 5.07 -26.08
C LEU A 87 22.41 6.51 -26.60
N PRO A 88 22.25 6.72 -27.92
CA PRO A 88 21.95 8.02 -28.46
C PRO A 88 20.57 8.48 -27.99
N ASP A 89 20.33 9.79 -28.01
CA ASP A 89 19.09 10.39 -27.49
C ASP A 89 17.84 9.81 -28.16
N GLU A 90 17.90 9.46 -29.45
CA GLU A 90 16.77 8.85 -30.15
C GLU A 90 16.41 7.44 -29.63
N ARG A 91 17.39 6.69 -29.12
CA ARG A 91 17.12 5.38 -28.48
C ARG A 91 16.59 5.56 -27.07
N TRP A 92 17.04 6.59 -26.35
CA TRP A 92 16.44 6.96 -25.06
C TRP A 92 14.99 7.38 -25.23
N ASP A 93 14.69 8.19 -26.23
CA ASP A 93 13.32 8.60 -26.54
C ASP A 93 12.41 7.39 -26.79
N ARG A 94 12.86 6.43 -27.60
CA ARG A 94 12.11 5.19 -27.86
C ARG A 94 11.88 4.36 -26.60
N PHE A 95 12.92 4.21 -25.77
CA PHE A 95 12.80 3.47 -24.51
C PHE A 95 11.78 4.12 -23.58
N LEU A 96 11.84 5.44 -23.44
CA LEU A 96 10.93 6.20 -22.59
C LEU A 96 9.49 6.14 -23.10
N ASP A 97 9.28 6.30 -24.42
CA ASP A 97 7.96 6.17 -25.04
C ASP A 97 7.37 4.78 -24.80
N MET A 98 8.15 3.72 -25.03
CA MET A 98 7.74 2.34 -24.75
C MET A 98 7.44 2.12 -23.27
N ALA A 99 8.29 2.63 -22.37
CA ALA A 99 8.13 2.43 -20.94
C ALA A 99 6.82 3.06 -20.42
N VAL A 100 6.43 4.24 -20.93
CA VAL A 100 5.19 4.90 -20.49
C VAL A 100 3.90 4.29 -21.08
N GLU A 101 3.99 3.48 -22.14
CA GLU A 101 2.83 2.76 -22.68
C GLU A 101 2.27 1.74 -21.70
N ARG A 102 3.08 1.25 -20.76
CA ARG A 102 2.71 0.25 -19.75
C ARG A 102 3.03 0.77 -18.35
N ALA A 103 2.01 1.07 -17.55
CA ALA A 103 2.19 1.54 -16.17
C ALA A 103 3.04 0.58 -15.30
N GLY A 104 3.02 -0.72 -15.59
CA GLY A 104 3.86 -1.71 -14.93
C GLY A 104 5.37 -1.50 -15.14
N HIS A 105 5.79 -1.02 -16.32
CA HIS A 105 7.20 -0.71 -16.59
C HIS A 105 7.67 0.49 -15.78
N VAL A 106 6.85 1.55 -15.72
CA VAL A 106 7.14 2.74 -14.92
C VAL A 106 7.23 2.38 -13.43
N ALA A 107 6.26 1.59 -12.92
CA ALA A 107 6.28 1.14 -11.53
C ALA A 107 7.53 0.30 -11.21
N ALA A 108 7.90 -0.65 -12.07
CA ALA A 108 9.10 -1.45 -11.88
C ALA A 108 10.39 -0.61 -11.84
N LEU A 109 10.51 0.38 -12.74
CA LEU A 109 11.66 1.30 -12.70
C LEU A 109 11.67 2.14 -11.42
N LEU A 110 10.52 2.61 -10.92
CA LEU A 110 10.44 3.33 -9.64
C LEU A 110 10.86 2.45 -8.45
N ASP A 111 10.54 1.16 -8.50
CA ASP A 111 10.96 0.16 -7.51
C ASP A 111 12.40 -0.34 -7.70
N ARG A 112 13.14 0.24 -8.65
CA ARG A 112 14.51 -0.14 -9.02
C ARG A 112 14.61 -1.61 -9.45
N GLU A 113 13.64 -2.05 -10.22
CA GLU A 113 13.63 -3.34 -10.88
C GLU A 113 13.80 -3.18 -12.39
N MET A 114 14.47 -4.15 -13.03
CA MET A 114 14.44 -4.31 -14.48
C MET A 114 13.81 -5.67 -14.78
N PRO A 115 12.49 -5.79 -14.89
CA PRO A 115 11.86 -7.07 -15.22
C PRO A 115 12.27 -7.56 -16.62
N PRO A 116 12.33 -8.88 -16.89
CA PRO A 116 12.70 -9.39 -18.21
C PRO A 116 11.84 -8.82 -19.34
N HIS A 117 10.53 -8.72 -19.12
CA HIS A 117 9.59 -8.17 -20.10
C HIS A 117 9.84 -6.70 -20.45
N LEU A 118 10.35 -5.88 -19.52
CA LEU A 118 10.74 -4.48 -19.81
C LEU A 118 11.93 -4.44 -20.78
N VAL A 119 12.91 -5.33 -20.59
CA VAL A 119 14.10 -5.38 -21.44
C VAL A 119 13.81 -6.04 -22.78
N GLU A 120 12.94 -7.06 -22.81
CA GLU A 120 12.44 -7.67 -24.04
C GLU A 120 11.68 -6.64 -24.89
N ASP A 121 10.75 -5.89 -24.30
CA ASP A 121 10.03 -4.82 -25.00
C ASP A 121 10.99 -3.71 -25.49
N ALA A 122 12.02 -3.36 -24.70
CA ALA A 122 13.04 -2.41 -25.11
C ALA A 122 13.84 -2.92 -26.31
N ALA A 123 14.23 -4.21 -26.31
CA ALA A 123 14.94 -4.84 -27.41
C ALA A 123 14.07 -4.87 -28.68
N ASP A 124 12.79 -5.19 -28.57
CA ASP A 124 11.82 -5.15 -29.67
C ASP A 124 11.65 -3.72 -30.24
N ALA A 125 11.80 -2.69 -29.39
CA ALA A 125 11.86 -1.28 -29.80
C ALA A 125 13.24 -0.84 -30.36
N GLY A 126 14.20 -1.77 -30.47
CA GLY A 126 15.55 -1.52 -30.97
C GLY A 126 16.47 -0.84 -29.94
N VAL A 127 16.19 -0.98 -28.65
CA VAL A 127 16.97 -0.44 -27.54
C VAL A 127 17.55 -1.57 -26.69
N GLU A 128 18.84 -1.85 -26.91
CA GLU A 128 19.58 -2.83 -26.12
C GLU A 128 20.14 -2.17 -24.84
N LEU A 129 19.43 -2.34 -23.72
CA LEU A 129 19.84 -1.78 -22.42
C LEU A 129 21.04 -2.52 -21.84
N LEU A 130 21.00 -3.85 -21.82
CA LEU A 130 22.09 -4.70 -21.35
C LEU A 130 23.14 -4.89 -22.46
N PRO A 131 24.44 -4.96 -22.12
CA PRO A 131 25.48 -5.23 -23.10
C PRO A 131 25.36 -6.66 -23.65
N GLY A 132 25.59 -6.81 -24.95
CA GLY A 132 25.73 -8.08 -25.64
C GLY A 132 27.19 -8.54 -25.75
N LEU A 133 27.42 -9.48 -26.67
CA LEU A 133 28.76 -9.99 -26.98
C LEU A 133 29.64 -8.89 -27.61
N GLY A 134 30.74 -8.56 -26.95
CA GLY A 134 31.70 -7.57 -27.46
C GLY A 134 31.38 -6.11 -27.14
N ASP A 135 30.28 -5.85 -26.41
CA ASP A 135 29.89 -4.49 -26.01
C ASP A 135 30.69 -3.94 -24.83
N LEU A 136 31.45 -4.79 -24.14
CA LEU A 136 32.33 -4.43 -23.03
C LEU A 136 33.75 -4.31 -23.58
N GLU A 137 34.24 -3.09 -23.80
CA GLU A 137 35.62 -2.89 -24.26
C GLU A 137 36.55 -2.65 -23.07
N ALA A 138 37.68 -3.35 -23.03
CA ALA A 138 38.66 -3.26 -21.96
C ALA A 138 39.77 -2.24 -22.29
N ASP A 139 40.07 -1.36 -21.34
CA ASP A 139 41.18 -0.40 -21.39
C ASP A 139 41.93 -0.46 -20.04
N CYS A 140 43.15 -1.00 -20.04
CA CYS A 140 43.92 -1.22 -18.81
C CYS A 140 45.39 -0.88 -19.00
N ASP A 141 45.97 -0.20 -18.00
CA ASP A 141 47.39 0.18 -18.00
C ASP A 141 48.36 -1.01 -17.86
N CYS A 142 47.86 -2.22 -17.62
CA CYS A 142 48.66 -3.45 -17.62
C CYS A 142 49.16 -3.88 -19.01
N GLY A 143 48.70 -3.22 -20.08
CA GLY A 143 49.16 -3.47 -21.45
C GLY A 143 48.55 -4.70 -22.14
N ALA A 144 47.51 -5.31 -21.54
CA ALA A 144 46.73 -6.36 -22.20
C ALA A 144 45.88 -5.77 -23.33
N TRP A 145 45.74 -6.54 -24.42
CA TRP A 145 45.00 -6.13 -25.62
C TRP A 145 43.50 -6.49 -25.59
N ASP A 146 43.09 -7.31 -24.62
CA ASP A 146 41.72 -7.76 -24.34
C ASP A 146 41.48 -7.72 -22.82
N HIS A 147 40.31 -8.18 -22.36
CA HIS A 147 40.00 -8.35 -20.94
C HIS A 147 41.11 -9.07 -20.18
N CYS A 148 41.84 -8.32 -19.36
CA CYS A 148 42.80 -8.86 -18.39
C CYS A 148 42.10 -9.22 -17.07
N GLY A 149 42.86 -9.77 -16.13
CA GLY A 149 42.39 -9.99 -14.76
C GLY A 149 41.78 -8.74 -14.11
N HIS A 150 42.30 -7.53 -14.37
CA HIS A 150 41.81 -6.30 -13.74
C HIS A 150 40.46 -5.83 -14.29
N THR A 151 40.31 -5.73 -15.62
CA THR A 151 39.03 -5.33 -16.24
C THR A 151 37.96 -6.41 -16.04
N SER A 152 38.34 -7.69 -16.06
CA SER A 152 37.45 -8.78 -15.66
C SER A 152 36.98 -8.64 -14.21
N ALA A 153 37.90 -8.31 -13.29
CA ALA A 153 37.54 -8.08 -11.89
C ALA A 153 36.59 -6.89 -11.72
N LEU A 154 36.81 -5.81 -12.48
CA LEU A 154 35.94 -4.65 -12.53
C LEU A 154 34.53 -5.03 -13.04
N CYS A 155 34.43 -5.81 -14.12
CA CYS A 155 33.13 -6.29 -14.63
C CYS A 155 32.38 -7.17 -13.62
N TYR A 156 33.07 -8.08 -12.92
CA TYR A 156 32.46 -8.87 -11.84
C TYR A 156 32.00 -8.00 -10.67
N GLN A 157 32.76 -6.95 -10.35
CA GLN A 157 32.40 -5.99 -9.31
C GLN A 157 31.20 -5.12 -9.73
N MET A 158 31.13 -4.74 -11.01
CA MET A 158 29.98 -4.03 -11.58
C MET A 158 28.69 -4.85 -11.48
N ALA A 159 28.74 -6.17 -11.75
CA ALA A 159 27.58 -7.05 -11.60
C ALA A 159 26.94 -6.99 -10.19
N ARG A 160 27.78 -6.87 -9.15
CA ARG A 160 27.35 -6.71 -7.75
C ARG A 160 26.73 -5.34 -7.47
N LEU A 161 27.18 -4.30 -8.18
CA LEU A 161 26.60 -2.96 -8.07
C LEU A 161 25.24 -2.91 -8.78
N LEU A 162 25.13 -3.54 -9.96
CA LEU A 162 23.88 -3.68 -10.69
C LEU A 162 22.81 -4.46 -9.91
N ASP A 163 23.23 -5.48 -9.16
CA ASP A 163 22.37 -6.21 -8.22
C ASP A 163 21.79 -5.31 -7.11
N GLN A 164 22.50 -4.25 -6.70
CA GLN A 164 22.05 -3.32 -5.66
C GLN A 164 21.22 -2.17 -6.25
N ASP A 165 21.56 -1.75 -7.46
CA ASP A 165 20.95 -0.59 -8.11
C ASP A 165 21.08 -0.69 -9.65
N PRO A 166 20.02 -1.06 -10.37
CA PRO A 166 20.05 -1.18 -11.82
C PRO A 166 20.14 0.18 -12.54
N PHE A 167 19.86 1.30 -11.88
CA PHE A 167 19.97 2.63 -12.52
C PHE A 167 21.42 2.99 -12.85
N VAL A 168 22.38 2.30 -12.25
CA VAL A 168 23.80 2.41 -12.61
C VAL A 168 24.03 1.96 -14.06
N LEU A 169 23.26 1.00 -14.57
CA LEU A 169 23.28 0.64 -16.00
C LEU A 169 22.76 1.79 -16.87
N LEU A 170 21.68 2.44 -16.46
CA LEU A 170 21.06 3.54 -17.20
C LEU A 170 22.01 4.76 -17.25
N LEU A 171 22.70 5.03 -16.13
CA LEU A 171 23.76 6.03 -16.06
C LEU A 171 24.90 5.70 -17.04
N LEU A 172 25.35 4.44 -17.03
CA LEU A 172 26.40 3.97 -17.95
C LEU A 172 25.96 4.09 -19.41
N ARG A 173 24.66 3.90 -19.70
CA ARG A 173 24.07 4.10 -21.04
C ARG A 173 23.74 5.57 -21.37
N GLY A 174 24.02 6.52 -20.47
CA GLY A 174 23.95 7.96 -20.75
C GLY A 174 22.77 8.72 -20.14
N ARG A 175 21.95 8.10 -19.28
CA ARG A 175 20.87 8.81 -18.56
C ARG A 175 20.97 8.65 -17.05
N THR A 176 20.98 9.78 -16.36
CA THR A 176 20.96 9.81 -14.90
C THR A 176 19.57 9.40 -14.39
N GLU A 177 19.52 8.89 -13.15
CA GLU A 177 18.25 8.53 -12.49
C GLU A 177 17.26 9.69 -12.50
N ARG A 178 17.74 10.88 -12.12
CA ARG A 178 16.90 12.08 -12.09
C ARG A 178 16.33 12.42 -13.47
N THR A 179 17.18 12.48 -14.51
CA THR A 179 16.73 12.83 -15.86
C THR A 179 15.74 11.79 -16.38
N LEU A 180 16.00 10.50 -16.18
CA LEU A 180 15.10 9.43 -16.60
C LEU A 180 13.72 9.56 -15.94
N LEU A 181 13.67 9.74 -14.62
CA LEU A 181 12.42 9.85 -13.88
C LEU A 181 11.63 11.12 -14.25
N ASP A 182 12.31 12.25 -14.42
CA ASP A 182 11.70 13.49 -14.88
C ASP A 182 11.08 13.33 -16.28
N GLU A 183 11.78 12.65 -17.20
CA GLU A 183 11.30 12.37 -18.56
C GLU A 183 10.12 11.38 -18.59
N LEU A 184 10.17 10.32 -17.76
CA LEU A 184 9.06 9.37 -17.59
C LEU A 184 7.81 10.06 -17.04
N GLN A 185 7.95 10.98 -16.07
CA GLN A 185 6.83 11.72 -15.51
C GLN A 185 6.20 12.65 -16.56
N GLN A 186 7.03 13.37 -17.32
CA GLN A 186 6.56 14.26 -18.38
C GLN A 186 5.82 13.49 -19.48
N ARG A 187 6.35 12.34 -19.93
CA ARG A 187 5.74 11.50 -20.96
C ARG A 187 4.55 10.68 -20.46
N GLY A 188 4.56 10.22 -19.21
CA GLY A 188 3.41 9.57 -18.60
C GLY A 188 2.18 10.49 -18.54
N SER A 189 2.42 11.79 -18.32
CA SER A 189 1.37 12.82 -18.35
C SER A 189 0.80 13.04 -19.76
N THR A 190 1.58 12.82 -20.82
CA THR A 190 1.11 12.92 -22.22
C THR A 190 0.47 11.63 -22.73
N VAL A 191 1.00 10.46 -22.35
CA VAL A 191 0.47 9.13 -22.73
C VAL A 191 -0.80 8.78 -21.97
N GLY A 192 -0.95 9.20 -20.71
CA GLY A 192 -2.22 9.16 -19.99
C GLY A 192 -3.33 9.95 -20.69
N GLY A 193 -2.98 10.94 -21.52
CA GLY A 193 -3.90 11.67 -22.39
C GLY A 193 -4.07 11.09 -23.81
N ALA A 194 -3.19 10.17 -24.22
CA ALA A 194 -3.15 9.56 -25.56
C ALA A 194 -3.79 8.16 -25.62
N ASN A 195 -3.66 7.34 -24.58
CA ASN A 195 -4.31 6.01 -24.52
C ASN A 195 -5.85 6.07 -24.43
N ALA A 196 -6.43 7.25 -24.20
CA ALA A 196 -7.87 7.50 -24.31
C ALA A 196 -8.38 7.68 -25.75
N ARG A 197 -7.50 7.69 -26.77
CA ARG A 197 -7.87 7.97 -28.17
C ARG A 197 -7.27 6.94 -29.13
N SER A 198 -7.86 5.75 -29.19
CA SER A 198 -7.55 4.79 -30.25
C SER A 198 -8.09 5.23 -31.62
N ARG A 199 -7.29 5.04 -32.68
CA ARG A 199 -7.67 4.94 -34.11
C ARG A 199 -8.52 6.08 -34.72
N HIS A 200 -7.86 7.10 -35.31
CA HIS A 200 -8.07 7.62 -36.68
C HIS A 200 -7.24 8.90 -36.96
N PRO A 201 -6.98 9.25 -38.25
CA PRO A 201 -5.84 10.10 -38.61
C PRO A 201 -6.08 11.62 -38.45
N ARG A 202 -5.08 12.25 -37.82
CA ARG A 202 -4.51 13.61 -38.02
C ARG A 202 -5.41 14.85 -37.77
N ALA A 203 -4.97 15.72 -36.85
CA ALA A 203 -5.08 17.18 -36.98
C ALA A 203 -4.02 17.94 -36.14
N VAL A 204 -3.55 19.05 -36.70
CA VAL A 204 -2.58 20.06 -36.20
C VAL A 204 -3.15 20.73 -34.92
N PRO A 205 -2.32 21.26 -33.98
CA PRO A 205 -2.79 21.52 -32.63
C PRO A 205 -3.72 22.73 -32.57
N GLU A 206 -5.00 22.47 -32.32
CA GLU A 206 -5.94 23.46 -31.79
C GLU A 206 -5.88 23.47 -30.25
N ALA A 207 -6.35 24.58 -29.68
CA ALA A 207 -6.41 24.97 -28.27
C ALA A 207 -6.54 23.83 -27.23
N PRO A 208 -6.07 24.04 -25.98
CA PRO A 208 -6.14 23.03 -24.92
C PRO A 208 -7.53 22.39 -24.88
N PRO A 209 -7.62 21.05 -24.86
CA PRO A 209 -8.89 20.35 -25.01
C PRO A 209 -9.82 20.83 -23.91
N GLN A 210 -10.97 21.35 -24.33
CA GLN A 210 -12.05 21.70 -23.42
C GLN A 210 -12.50 20.40 -22.75
N GLY A 211 -12.33 20.30 -21.43
CA GLY A 211 -12.71 19.11 -20.68
C GLY A 211 -14.19 18.79 -20.91
N VAL A 212 -14.51 17.50 -21.04
CA VAL A 212 -15.90 17.05 -21.10
C VAL A 212 -16.48 17.18 -19.69
N ALA A 213 -17.68 17.74 -19.57
CA ALA A 213 -18.35 17.81 -18.29
C ALA A 213 -18.57 16.38 -17.75
N ALA A 214 -18.28 16.14 -16.47
CA ALA A 214 -18.43 14.81 -15.87
C ALA A 214 -19.81 14.19 -16.14
N ALA A 215 -20.87 15.01 -16.10
CA ALA A 215 -22.23 14.58 -16.41
C ALA A 215 -22.39 14.04 -17.84
N GLU A 216 -21.73 14.65 -18.83
CA GLU A 216 -21.74 14.19 -20.22
C GLU A 216 -20.94 12.90 -20.39
N ALA A 217 -19.78 12.79 -19.73
CA ALA A 217 -18.98 11.57 -19.72
C ALA A 217 -19.75 10.39 -19.08
N TYR A 218 -20.45 10.61 -17.97
CA TYR A 218 -21.29 9.60 -17.33
C TYR A 218 -22.52 9.22 -18.19
N ALA A 219 -23.12 10.18 -18.90
CA ALA A 219 -24.23 9.92 -19.80
C ALA A 219 -23.83 9.06 -21.02
N ALA A 220 -22.56 9.14 -21.44
CA ALA A 220 -22.01 8.30 -22.51
C ALA A 220 -21.60 6.88 -22.05
N GLY A 221 -21.96 6.47 -20.83
CA GLY A 221 -21.58 5.17 -20.27
C GLY A 221 -22.00 3.97 -21.13
N ASP A 222 -23.12 4.08 -21.84
CA ASP A 222 -23.70 2.98 -22.65
C ASP A 222 -22.87 2.59 -23.89
N ILE A 223 -21.95 3.46 -24.33
CA ILE A 223 -21.06 3.20 -25.48
C ILE A 223 -19.66 2.72 -25.07
N LEU A 224 -19.39 2.61 -23.77
CA LEU A 224 -18.13 2.11 -23.24
C LEU A 224 -18.12 0.57 -23.23
N PRO A 225 -16.94 -0.07 -23.40
CA PRO A 225 -16.83 -1.51 -23.22
C PRO A 225 -17.29 -1.91 -21.81
N PRO A 226 -17.87 -3.10 -21.64
CA PRO A 226 -18.33 -3.56 -20.34
C PRO A 226 -17.18 -3.59 -19.34
N LEU A 227 -17.45 -3.16 -18.11
CA LEU A 227 -16.48 -3.28 -17.03
C LEU A 227 -16.09 -4.75 -16.81
N PRO A 228 -14.85 -5.03 -16.40
CA PRO A 228 -14.46 -6.38 -16.02
C PRO A 228 -15.38 -6.89 -14.91
N VAL A 229 -15.63 -8.20 -14.91
CA VAL A 229 -16.45 -8.85 -13.89
C VAL A 229 -15.80 -8.62 -12.52
N LEU A 230 -16.60 -8.22 -11.53
CA LEU A 230 -16.12 -8.03 -10.17
C LEU A 230 -15.54 -9.35 -9.62
N PRO A 231 -14.44 -9.28 -8.84
CA PRO A 231 -13.92 -10.47 -8.17
C PRO A 231 -14.98 -11.03 -7.21
N GLY A 232 -15.05 -12.36 -7.11
CA GLY A 232 -15.92 -13.02 -6.14
C GLY A 232 -15.47 -12.75 -4.69
N LEU A 233 -16.39 -12.92 -3.73
CA LEU A 233 -16.03 -12.89 -2.31
C LEU A 233 -15.19 -14.13 -1.97
N PRO A 234 -14.01 -13.98 -1.36
CA PRO A 234 -13.29 -15.14 -0.81
C PRO A 234 -14.09 -15.79 0.34
N GLU A 235 -13.69 -16.96 0.82
CA GLU A 235 -14.38 -17.67 1.91
C GLU A 235 -14.31 -16.94 3.26
N GLY A 236 -13.31 -16.09 3.44
CA GLY A 236 -13.13 -15.30 4.64
C GLY A 236 -12.04 -14.24 4.50
N PRO A 237 -11.80 -13.45 5.57
CA PRO A 237 -10.70 -12.50 5.62
C PRO A 237 -9.34 -13.16 5.37
N GLY A 238 -8.44 -12.44 4.71
CA GLY A 238 -7.05 -12.87 4.56
C GLY A 238 -6.35 -12.97 5.92
N LEU A 239 -5.37 -13.87 6.02
CA LEU A 239 -4.51 -14.00 7.20
C LEU A 239 -3.24 -13.18 6.98
N PRO A 240 -2.88 -12.25 7.89
CA PRO A 240 -1.63 -11.53 7.81
C PRO A 240 -0.44 -12.49 8.04
N PRO A 241 0.74 -12.20 7.48
CA PRO A 241 1.95 -12.95 7.79
C PRO A 241 2.32 -12.79 9.27
N SER A 242 2.93 -13.82 9.85
CA SER A 242 3.49 -13.70 11.21
C SER A 242 4.70 -12.79 11.22
N LEU A 243 4.80 -11.96 12.25
CA LEU A 243 5.92 -11.08 12.55
C LEU A 243 6.92 -11.72 13.53
N ASP A 244 6.77 -13.01 13.85
CA ASP A 244 7.80 -13.77 14.57
C ASP A 244 8.97 -14.09 13.63
N THR A 245 9.93 -13.15 13.60
CA THR A 245 11.14 -13.24 12.76
C THR A 245 12.33 -13.84 13.51
N GLY A 246 12.17 -14.20 14.79
CA GLY A 246 13.28 -14.59 15.68
C GLY A 246 14.28 -13.46 15.99
N ALA A 247 14.10 -12.27 15.42
CA ALA A 247 14.88 -11.07 15.73
C ALA A 247 14.16 -10.22 16.78
N ALA A 248 14.94 -9.51 17.61
CA ALA A 248 14.36 -8.54 18.54
C ALA A 248 13.69 -7.39 17.77
N PRO A 249 12.47 -6.96 18.17
CA PRO A 249 11.80 -5.84 17.53
C PRO A 249 12.56 -4.53 17.75
N ALA A 250 12.44 -3.61 16.79
CA ALA A 250 13.00 -2.27 16.92
C ALA A 250 12.35 -1.51 18.11
N PRO A 251 13.08 -0.56 18.74
CA PRO A 251 12.53 0.23 19.84
C PRO A 251 11.20 0.90 19.45
N GLY A 252 10.17 0.73 20.29
CA GLY A 252 8.83 1.30 20.08
C GLY A 252 7.90 0.47 19.19
N VAL A 253 8.37 -0.65 18.62
CA VAL A 253 7.54 -1.58 17.86
C VAL A 253 6.99 -2.67 18.77
N ASP A 254 5.67 -2.89 18.70
CA ASP A 254 4.95 -3.95 19.41
C ASP A 254 4.39 -4.93 18.36
N PRO A 255 5.11 -6.03 18.03
CA PRO A 255 4.70 -6.94 16.98
C PRO A 255 3.31 -7.56 17.19
N PRO A 256 2.91 -8.03 18.40
CA PRO A 256 1.54 -8.47 18.64
C PRO A 256 0.48 -7.42 18.32
N ALA A 257 0.73 -6.14 18.63
CA ALA A 257 -0.19 -5.07 18.28
C ALA A 257 -0.28 -4.83 16.76
N LEU A 258 0.84 -4.96 16.03
CA LEU A 258 0.85 -4.86 14.57
C LEU A 258 0.14 -6.04 13.90
N GLU A 259 0.36 -7.26 14.38
CA GLU A 259 -0.36 -8.45 13.89
C GLU A 259 -1.87 -8.31 14.10
N PHE A 260 -2.28 -7.83 15.28
CA PHE A 260 -3.69 -7.52 15.55
C PHE A 260 -4.27 -6.49 14.58
N LEU A 261 -3.55 -5.38 14.33
CA LEU A 261 -4.00 -4.36 13.37
C LEU A 261 -4.09 -4.91 11.94
N ALA A 262 -3.14 -5.74 11.53
CA ALA A 262 -3.17 -6.38 10.21
C ALA A 262 -4.37 -7.33 10.07
N MET A 263 -4.68 -8.12 11.10
CA MET A 263 -5.85 -8.98 11.15
C MET A 263 -7.15 -8.18 11.10
N ALA A 264 -7.26 -7.12 11.91
CA ALA A 264 -8.43 -6.24 11.92
C ALA A 264 -8.64 -5.55 10.57
N THR A 265 -7.56 -5.17 9.89
CA THR A 265 -7.58 -4.57 8.55
C THR A 265 -8.07 -5.58 7.50
N ALA A 266 -7.60 -6.83 7.56
CA ALA A 266 -8.06 -7.87 6.64
C ALA A 266 -9.56 -8.19 6.83
N ALA A 267 -10.03 -8.23 8.07
CA ALA A 267 -11.45 -8.41 8.39
C ALA A 267 -12.31 -7.24 7.86
N GLU A 268 -11.81 -6.01 7.99
CA GLU A 268 -12.51 -4.82 7.50
C GLU A 268 -12.54 -4.77 5.96
N ALA A 269 -11.42 -5.06 5.30
CA ALA A 269 -11.36 -5.15 3.84
C ALA A 269 -12.33 -6.21 3.28
N TYR A 270 -12.43 -7.36 3.95
CA TYR A 270 -13.39 -8.40 3.61
C TYR A 270 -14.85 -7.90 3.75
N ARG A 271 -15.18 -7.22 4.86
CA ARG A 271 -16.51 -6.63 5.09
C ARG A 271 -16.86 -5.61 4.00
N LEU A 272 -15.92 -4.74 3.65
CA LEU A 272 -16.09 -3.72 2.62
C LEU A 272 -16.32 -4.37 1.25
N LEU A 273 -15.54 -5.41 0.90
CA LEU A 273 -15.74 -6.15 -0.35
C LEU A 273 -17.11 -6.83 -0.40
N ALA A 274 -17.51 -7.53 0.66
CA ALA A 274 -18.82 -8.18 0.76
C ALA A 274 -19.97 -7.19 0.56
N ARG A 275 -19.80 -5.95 1.04
CA ARG A 275 -20.78 -4.87 0.82
C ARG A 275 -20.74 -4.33 -0.60
N ALA A 276 -19.57 -4.18 -1.19
CA ALA A 276 -19.38 -3.61 -2.52
C ALA A 276 -19.98 -4.49 -3.63
N ILE A 277 -19.88 -5.81 -3.48
CA ILE A 277 -20.45 -6.78 -4.43
C ILE A 277 -21.93 -7.09 -4.18
N GLY A 278 -22.51 -6.56 -3.09
CA GLY A 278 -23.90 -6.79 -2.74
C GLY A 278 -24.87 -6.08 -3.70
N PRO A 279 -26.09 -6.61 -3.88
CA PRO A 279 -27.05 -6.10 -4.88
C PRO A 279 -27.44 -4.64 -4.66
N ASP A 280 -27.40 -4.16 -3.42
CA ASP A 280 -27.84 -2.80 -3.06
C ASP A 280 -26.70 -1.77 -3.05
N HIS A 281 -25.46 -2.15 -3.40
CA HIS A 281 -24.29 -1.27 -3.25
C HIS A 281 -24.48 0.10 -3.92
N GLY A 282 -24.97 0.12 -5.16
CA GLY A 282 -25.17 1.36 -5.93
C GLY A 282 -26.22 2.32 -5.36
N SER A 283 -27.08 1.85 -4.44
CA SER A 283 -28.10 2.67 -3.77
C SER A 283 -27.68 3.15 -2.38
N ARG A 284 -26.53 2.68 -1.87
CA ARG A 284 -26.05 3.03 -0.54
C ARG A 284 -25.14 4.25 -0.60
N SER A 285 -25.37 5.17 0.33
CA SER A 285 -24.41 6.25 0.59
C SER A 285 -23.07 5.66 1.05
N PRO A 286 -21.94 6.29 0.68
CA PRO A 286 -20.64 5.93 1.23
C PRO A 286 -20.67 6.04 2.76
N GLU A 287 -19.97 5.13 3.43
CA GLU A 287 -19.80 5.23 4.89
C GLU A 287 -18.90 6.42 5.21
N GLU A 288 -19.27 7.17 6.26
CA GLU A 288 -18.42 8.23 6.79
C GLU A 288 -17.18 7.62 7.46
N GLU A 289 -16.05 8.33 7.36
CA GLU A 289 -14.82 7.94 8.02
C GLU A 289 -14.98 8.03 9.54
N LEU A 290 -14.54 6.98 10.25
CA LEU A 290 -14.65 6.93 11.70
C LEU A 290 -13.67 7.91 12.36
N THR A 291 -14.09 8.56 13.45
CA THR A 291 -13.15 9.30 14.28
C THR A 291 -12.18 8.34 14.99
N LEU A 292 -11.05 8.85 15.49
CA LEU A 292 -10.07 8.03 16.22
C LEU A 292 -10.69 7.33 17.44
N GLU A 293 -11.61 8.00 18.13
CA GLU A 293 -12.32 7.44 19.28
C GLU A 293 -13.27 6.32 18.87
N GLN A 294 -14.00 6.49 17.76
CA GLN A 294 -14.89 5.46 17.21
C GLN A 294 -14.08 4.27 16.71
N ASP A 295 -12.95 4.52 16.03
CA ASP A 295 -12.08 3.46 15.51
C ASP A 295 -11.44 2.64 16.63
N ALA A 296 -11.07 3.28 17.74
CA ALA A 296 -10.58 2.58 18.92
C ALA A 296 -11.62 1.62 19.51
N VAL A 297 -12.91 2.00 19.51
CA VAL A 297 -14.01 1.13 19.94
C VAL A 297 -14.25 0.00 18.93
N ARG A 298 -14.20 0.29 17.62
CA ARG A 298 -14.27 -0.72 16.55
C ARG A 298 -13.17 -1.78 16.72
N LEU A 299 -11.93 -1.34 16.94
CA LEU A 299 -10.79 -2.23 17.19
C LEU A 299 -10.98 -3.02 18.49
N ALA A 300 -11.44 -2.39 19.57
CA ALA A 300 -11.71 -3.09 20.83
C ALA A 300 -12.83 -4.15 20.70
N ALA A 301 -13.81 -3.93 19.82
CA ALA A 301 -14.87 -4.90 19.53
C ALA A 301 -14.34 -6.18 18.86
N ALA A 302 -13.17 -6.14 18.22
CA ALA A 302 -12.46 -7.32 17.71
C ALA A 302 -11.80 -8.18 18.82
N ARG A 303 -12.01 -7.82 20.09
CA ARG A 303 -11.55 -8.55 21.29
C ARG A 303 -10.02 -8.79 21.30
N PRO A 304 -9.21 -7.73 21.22
CA PRO A 304 -7.77 -7.88 21.35
C PRO A 304 -7.36 -8.33 22.75
N ASP A 305 -6.11 -8.78 22.88
CA ASP A 305 -5.52 -9.10 24.17
C ASP A 305 -5.49 -7.89 25.12
N THR A 306 -5.41 -8.20 26.42
CA THR A 306 -5.52 -7.21 27.50
C THR A 306 -4.57 -6.00 27.34
N PRO A 307 -3.28 -6.13 26.96
CA PRO A 307 -2.39 -4.98 26.79
C PRO A 307 -2.85 -4.03 25.68
N ILE A 308 -3.32 -4.59 24.55
CA ILE A 308 -3.81 -3.82 23.41
C ILE A 308 -5.13 -3.13 23.77
N ALA A 309 -6.06 -3.84 24.43
CA ALA A 309 -7.31 -3.25 24.93
C ALA A 309 -7.06 -2.06 25.87
N GLN A 310 -6.04 -2.14 26.74
CA GLN A 310 -5.65 -1.03 27.63
C GLN A 310 -5.02 0.15 26.88
N ARG A 311 -4.31 -0.11 25.77
CA ARG A 311 -3.79 0.95 24.89
C ARG A 311 -4.93 1.66 24.16
N LEU A 312 -5.91 0.92 23.64
CA LEU A 312 -7.10 1.46 22.99
C LEU A 312 -7.93 2.31 23.95
N ALA A 313 -8.16 1.82 25.18
CA ALA A 313 -8.88 2.58 26.22
C ALA A 313 -8.21 3.94 26.46
N ARG A 314 -6.91 3.93 26.79
CA ARG A 314 -6.12 5.15 27.04
C ARG A 314 -6.08 6.09 25.83
N GLY A 315 -5.85 5.55 24.62
CA GLY A 315 -5.77 6.34 23.40
C GLY A 315 -7.10 7.01 23.02
N SER A 316 -8.21 6.41 23.43
CA SER A 316 -9.57 6.93 23.21
C SER A 316 -10.10 7.80 24.35
N GLY A 317 -9.29 8.10 25.37
CA GLY A 317 -9.69 8.87 26.55
C GLY A 317 -10.66 8.17 27.49
N ARG A 318 -10.87 6.85 27.34
CA ARG A 318 -11.80 6.03 28.12
C ARG A 318 -11.08 5.18 29.16
N ASP A 319 -11.74 4.92 30.29
CA ASP A 319 -11.34 3.84 31.18
C ASP A 319 -11.76 2.46 30.63
N ARG A 320 -11.39 1.39 31.34
CA ARG A 320 -11.70 0.01 30.90
C ARG A 320 -13.21 -0.26 30.86
N GLN A 321 -13.97 0.25 31.83
CA GLN A 321 -15.42 0.03 31.92
C GLN A 321 -16.16 0.83 30.86
N GLU A 322 -15.72 2.06 30.59
CA GLU A 322 -16.21 2.93 29.53
C GLU A 322 -15.96 2.31 28.15
N LEU A 323 -14.75 1.81 27.89
CA LEU A 323 -14.48 1.09 26.64
C LEU A 323 -15.37 -0.16 26.50
N THR A 324 -15.56 -0.92 27.58
CA THR A 324 -16.44 -2.11 27.57
C THR A 324 -17.88 -1.72 27.22
N LEU A 325 -18.37 -0.61 27.77
CA LEU A 325 -19.71 -0.09 27.49
C LEU A 325 -19.84 0.39 26.04
N ALA A 326 -18.84 1.11 25.55
CA ALA A 326 -18.75 1.57 24.17
C ALA A 326 -18.71 0.40 23.18
N VAL A 327 -17.93 -0.65 23.46
CA VAL A 327 -17.89 -1.88 22.65
C VAL A 327 -19.25 -2.56 22.63
N ARG A 328 -19.96 -2.61 23.75
CA ARG A 328 -21.32 -3.17 23.81
C ARG A 328 -22.30 -2.36 22.95
N ALA A 329 -22.23 -1.04 22.98
CA ALA A 329 -23.01 -0.18 22.08
C ALA A 329 -22.67 -0.46 20.61
N TRP A 330 -21.38 -0.47 20.28
CA TRP A 330 -20.87 -0.75 18.94
C TRP A 330 -21.36 -2.09 18.38
N GLN A 331 -21.41 -3.14 19.21
CA GLN A 331 -21.93 -4.45 18.80
C GLN A 331 -23.43 -4.44 18.46
N PHE A 332 -24.22 -3.52 19.03
CA PHE A 332 -25.65 -3.40 18.71
C PHE A 332 -25.93 -2.58 17.47
N GLY A 333 -25.07 -1.63 17.09
CA GLY A 333 -25.24 -0.92 15.82
C GLY A 333 -24.21 0.15 15.51
N GLY A 334 -22.94 -0.17 15.75
CA GLY A 334 -21.79 0.58 15.26
C GLY A 334 -21.72 2.02 15.76
N ALA A 335 -21.30 2.92 14.87
CA ALA A 335 -21.11 4.34 15.17
C ALA A 335 -22.38 5.04 15.66
N VAL A 336 -23.56 4.68 15.13
CA VAL A 336 -24.84 5.27 15.55
C VAL A 336 -25.14 4.90 17.01
N ALA A 337 -24.98 3.62 17.36
CA ALA A 337 -25.18 3.16 18.74
C ALA A 337 -24.19 3.82 19.72
N LEU A 338 -22.95 4.03 19.26
CA LEU A 338 -21.91 4.69 20.05
C LEU A 338 -22.24 6.18 20.28
N SER A 339 -22.68 6.91 19.26
CA SER A 339 -23.14 8.29 19.42
C SER A 339 -24.33 8.37 20.37
N VAL A 340 -25.29 7.44 20.30
CA VAL A 340 -26.42 7.40 21.24
C VAL A 340 -26.01 7.10 22.69
N LEU A 341 -24.89 6.40 22.88
CA LEU A 341 -24.31 6.19 24.21
C LEU A 341 -23.70 7.48 24.78
N GLU A 342 -23.01 8.25 23.94
CA GLU A 342 -22.08 9.32 24.36
C GLU A 342 -22.68 10.73 24.25
N ASP A 343 -23.57 10.95 23.29
CA ASP A 343 -24.11 12.27 22.96
C ASP A 343 -25.53 12.48 23.52
N GLU A 344 -25.76 13.67 24.07
CA GLU A 344 -27.09 14.16 24.44
C GLU A 344 -27.49 15.32 23.52
N TRP A 345 -28.73 15.30 23.02
CA TRP A 345 -29.21 16.36 22.13
C TRP A 345 -30.70 16.66 22.32
N THR A 346 -31.09 17.89 22.01
CA THR A 346 -32.49 18.33 22.15
C THR A 346 -33.33 17.86 20.96
N VAL A 347 -34.31 17.01 21.23
CA VAL A 347 -35.27 16.53 20.21
C VAL A 347 -36.31 17.60 19.92
N GLY A 348 -36.61 17.86 18.65
CA GLY A 348 -37.64 18.80 18.22
C GLY A 348 -39.03 18.43 18.77
N THR A 349 -39.83 19.45 19.11
CA THR A 349 -41.15 19.30 19.76
C THR A 349 -42.11 18.40 18.97
N GLU A 350 -42.12 18.50 17.64
CA GLU A 350 -42.95 17.65 16.78
C GLU A 350 -42.54 16.18 16.80
N ALA A 351 -41.23 15.89 16.75
CA ALA A 351 -40.72 14.53 16.79
C ALA A 351 -41.03 13.88 18.15
N LEU A 352 -40.90 14.64 19.25
CA LEU A 352 -41.28 14.20 20.59
C LEU A 352 -42.80 13.93 20.67
N ALA A 353 -43.63 14.78 20.06
CA ALA A 353 -45.09 14.59 20.04
C ALA A 353 -45.48 13.32 19.25
N ARG A 354 -44.88 13.10 18.07
CA ARG A 354 -45.09 11.87 17.28
C ARG A 354 -44.68 10.61 18.05
N ALA A 355 -43.51 10.63 18.68
CA ALA A 355 -43.06 9.51 19.49
C ALA A 355 -43.99 9.23 20.67
N ARG A 356 -44.49 10.28 21.34
CA ARG A 356 -45.44 10.13 22.46
C ARG A 356 -46.76 9.54 21.99
N ALA A 357 -47.24 9.95 20.82
CA ALA A 357 -48.45 9.39 20.22
C ALA A 357 -48.26 7.91 19.84
N ALA A 358 -47.10 7.53 19.28
CA ALA A 358 -46.77 6.14 18.97
C ALA A 358 -46.78 5.27 20.24
N LEU A 359 -46.12 5.74 21.31
CA LEU A 359 -46.16 5.05 22.60
C LEU A 359 -47.58 4.99 23.17
N ALA A 360 -48.35 6.08 23.08
CA ALA A 360 -49.72 6.13 23.58
C ALA A 360 -50.65 5.14 22.88
N SER A 361 -50.39 4.81 21.62
CA SER A 361 -51.18 3.84 20.86
C SER A 361 -50.94 2.38 21.24
N ALA A 362 -49.86 2.09 21.98
CA ALA A 362 -49.48 0.72 22.35
C ALA A 362 -50.03 0.28 23.72
N TRP A 363 -50.61 1.19 24.51
CA TRP A 363 -51.21 0.88 25.82
C TRP A 363 -52.52 1.64 26.03
N ASP A 364 -53.47 0.99 26.69
CA ASP A 364 -54.62 1.65 27.28
C ASP A 364 -54.16 2.69 28.33
N GLU A 365 -54.95 3.75 28.55
CA GLU A 365 -54.54 4.89 29.39
C GLU A 365 -54.12 4.48 30.81
N ASP A 366 -54.76 3.46 31.38
CA ASP A 366 -54.53 2.99 32.75
C ASP A 366 -53.32 2.05 32.91
N GLU A 367 -52.78 1.50 31.81
CA GLU A 367 -51.63 0.58 31.81
C GLU A 367 -50.33 1.24 31.32
N ARG A 368 -50.40 2.53 30.98
CA ARG A 368 -49.30 3.24 30.33
C ARG A 368 -48.11 3.48 31.28
N PRO A 369 -46.88 3.10 30.91
CA PRO A 369 -45.71 3.39 31.71
C PRO A 369 -45.45 4.90 31.80
N SER A 370 -45.18 5.38 33.00
CA SER A 370 -44.81 6.78 33.24
C SER A 370 -43.35 7.01 32.83
N LEU A 371 -43.13 7.91 31.86
CA LEU A 371 -41.79 8.23 31.35
C LEU A 371 -41.45 9.71 31.59
N ILE A 372 -40.22 9.96 32.04
CA ILE A 372 -39.64 11.29 32.14
C ILE A 372 -38.73 11.50 30.94
N ALA A 373 -39.07 12.46 30.09
CA ALA A 373 -38.28 12.84 28.92
C ALA A 373 -37.29 13.96 29.27
N SER A 374 -36.02 13.78 28.90
CA SER A 374 -34.95 14.78 28.98
C SER A 374 -34.04 14.60 27.77
N HIS A 375 -33.81 15.66 26.98
CA HIS A 375 -33.06 15.59 25.71
C HIS A 375 -33.61 14.46 24.81
N ASN A 376 -32.76 13.55 24.38
CA ASN A 376 -33.08 12.36 23.60
C ASN A 376 -33.34 11.11 24.47
N HIS A 377 -33.47 11.26 25.79
CA HIS A 377 -33.64 10.16 26.74
C HIS A 377 -35.04 10.13 27.36
N TRP A 378 -35.67 8.96 27.35
CA TRP A 378 -36.93 8.68 28.06
C TRP A 378 -36.67 7.66 29.16
N THR A 379 -36.79 8.07 30.42
CA THR A 379 -36.53 7.21 31.58
C THR A 379 -37.83 6.77 32.24
N MET A 380 -37.99 5.47 32.48
CA MET A 380 -39.17 4.91 33.13
C MET A 380 -39.17 5.19 34.63
N VAL A 381 -40.29 5.69 35.14
CA VAL A 381 -40.49 5.93 36.57
C VAL A 381 -40.69 4.59 37.26
N GLY A 382 -39.95 4.34 38.33
CA GLY A 382 -40.07 3.12 39.12
C GLY A 382 -39.38 1.87 38.55
N ALA A 383 -38.65 2.00 37.43
CA ALA A 383 -37.94 0.87 36.81
C ALA A 383 -36.58 1.28 36.23
N PRO A 384 -35.59 0.37 36.17
CA PRO A 384 -34.25 0.66 35.66
C PRO A 384 -34.20 0.63 34.14
N VAL A 385 -35.15 1.27 33.45
CA VAL A 385 -35.28 1.26 31.98
C VAL A 385 -35.19 2.67 31.42
N GLN A 386 -34.45 2.82 30.33
CA GLN A 386 -34.32 4.06 29.58
C GLN A 386 -34.36 3.77 28.08
N LEU A 387 -35.03 4.62 27.31
CA LEU A 387 -34.97 4.62 25.85
C LEU A 387 -34.18 5.84 25.39
N ARG A 388 -33.37 5.67 24.35
CA ARG A 388 -32.63 6.77 23.74
C ARG A 388 -32.97 6.89 22.26
N LEU A 389 -33.27 8.10 21.81
CA LEU A 389 -33.56 8.38 20.40
C LEU A 389 -32.25 8.71 19.66
N GLY A 390 -31.95 7.92 18.62
CA GLY A 390 -30.86 8.22 17.70
C GLY A 390 -31.21 9.30 16.70
N GLN A 391 -30.19 9.93 16.11
CA GLN A 391 -30.38 10.88 15.00
C GLN A 391 -30.95 10.21 13.74
N ASP A 392 -30.82 8.89 13.65
CA ASP A 392 -31.46 8.03 12.66
C ASP A 392 -32.99 7.85 12.88
N GLY A 393 -33.53 8.43 13.95
CA GLY A 393 -34.94 8.34 14.32
C GLY A 393 -35.34 7.01 14.96
N ARG A 394 -34.39 6.13 15.28
CA ARG A 394 -34.66 4.84 15.93
C ARG A 394 -34.48 4.91 17.44
N TRP A 395 -35.21 4.05 18.13
CA TRP A 395 -35.19 3.92 19.59
C TRP A 395 -34.24 2.83 20.04
N TRP A 396 -33.34 3.19 20.94
CA TRP A 396 -32.32 2.31 21.50
C TRP A 396 -32.68 1.94 22.95
N PRO A 397 -32.80 0.66 23.28
CA PRO A 397 -33.14 0.21 24.62
C PRO A 397 -31.92 0.22 25.55
N TYR A 398 -32.06 0.80 26.74
CA TYR A 398 -31.05 0.84 27.80
C TYR A 398 -31.64 0.35 29.13
N ARG A 399 -30.79 -0.31 29.92
CA ARG A 399 -31.11 -0.78 31.27
C ARG A 399 -30.06 -0.33 32.28
N LYS A 400 -30.46 -0.03 33.51
CA LYS A 400 -29.52 0.36 34.56
C LYS A 400 -28.89 -0.88 35.19
N GLU A 401 -27.61 -1.10 34.94
CA GLU A 401 -26.80 -2.20 35.50
C GLU A 401 -25.68 -1.59 36.37
N HIS A 402 -25.57 -2.00 37.63
CA HIS A 402 -24.57 -1.50 38.59
C HIS A 402 -24.49 0.05 38.67
N GLY A 403 -25.65 0.72 38.57
CA GLY A 403 -25.72 2.18 38.65
C GLY A 403 -25.49 2.93 37.33
N ARG A 404 -25.12 2.24 36.24
CA ARG A 404 -24.84 2.82 34.92
C ARG A 404 -25.88 2.38 33.89
N TRP A 405 -26.23 3.25 32.95
CA TRP A 405 -27.10 2.89 31.83
C TRP A 405 -26.31 2.09 30.79
N THR A 406 -26.78 0.88 30.47
CA THR A 406 -26.13 -0.03 29.53
C THR A 406 -27.05 -0.37 28.36
N PRO A 407 -26.52 -0.44 27.12
CA PRO A 407 -27.29 -0.88 25.96
C PRO A 407 -27.85 -2.28 26.18
N ALA A 408 -29.15 -2.44 25.95
CA ALA A 408 -29.89 -3.68 26.19
C ALA A 408 -30.32 -4.39 24.89
N GLY A 409 -30.07 -3.81 23.72
CA GLY A 409 -30.49 -4.38 22.44
C GLY A 409 -30.22 -3.47 21.24
N GLN A 410 -30.56 -3.97 20.05
CA GLN A 410 -30.50 -3.21 18.80
C GLN A 410 -31.59 -2.14 18.75
N ALA A 411 -31.41 -1.15 17.88
CA ALA A 411 -32.40 -0.12 17.65
C ALA A 411 -33.70 -0.70 17.07
N VAL A 412 -34.84 -0.07 17.34
CA VAL A 412 -36.14 -0.39 16.71
C VAL A 412 -36.87 0.91 16.34
N GLY A 413 -37.80 0.84 15.38
CA GLY A 413 -38.55 2.03 14.96
C GLY A 413 -39.62 2.47 15.97
N ASP A 414 -40.16 1.51 16.72
CA ASP A 414 -41.26 1.72 17.66
C ASP A 414 -40.74 1.83 19.11
N PRO A 415 -41.04 2.93 19.84
CA PRO A 415 -40.62 3.09 21.23
C PRO A 415 -41.24 2.05 22.17
N ALA A 416 -42.43 1.53 21.87
CA ALA A 416 -43.07 0.53 22.73
C ALA A 416 -42.31 -0.80 22.72
N THR A 417 -41.93 -1.24 21.52
CA THR A 417 -41.06 -2.41 21.32
C THR A 417 -39.70 -2.22 22.01
N ALA A 418 -39.10 -1.03 21.91
CA ALA A 418 -37.84 -0.73 22.59
C ALA A 418 -37.98 -0.86 24.11
N LEU A 419 -39.10 -0.40 24.67
CA LEU A 419 -39.38 -0.49 26.10
C LEU A 419 -39.48 -1.94 26.57
N ALA A 420 -40.19 -2.78 25.82
CA ALA A 420 -40.30 -4.22 26.10
C ALA A 420 -38.91 -4.90 26.07
N MET A 421 -38.07 -4.57 25.08
CA MET A 421 -36.70 -5.08 24.99
C MET A 421 -35.84 -4.69 26.18
N ALA A 422 -35.96 -3.44 26.65
CA ALA A 422 -35.20 -2.94 27.79
C ALA A 422 -35.67 -3.53 29.14
N ALA A 423 -36.96 -3.83 29.27
CA ALA A 423 -37.53 -4.46 30.47
C ALA A 423 -37.10 -5.93 30.61
N GLY A 424 -36.94 -6.65 29.49
CA GLY A 424 -36.60 -8.07 29.43
C GLY A 424 -37.78 -8.99 29.80
N ASP A 425 -37.94 -10.12 29.10
CA ASP A 425 -38.80 -11.23 29.58
C ASP A 425 -38.12 -11.84 30.84
N PRO A 426 -38.81 -11.98 31.98
CA PRO A 426 -38.24 -12.49 33.24
C PRO A 426 -37.72 -13.95 33.22
N ARG A 427 -37.38 -14.52 32.06
CA ARG A 427 -37.03 -15.95 31.91
C ARG A 427 -35.60 -16.29 31.50
N ASP A 428 -34.71 -15.33 31.25
CA ASP A 428 -33.32 -15.60 30.81
C ASP A 428 -32.25 -15.42 31.91
N VAL A 429 -32.59 -15.78 33.16
CA VAL A 429 -31.60 -16.00 34.23
C VAL A 429 -31.65 -17.46 34.65
N SER A 430 -31.23 -18.37 33.75
CA SER A 430 -30.79 -19.73 34.09
C SER A 430 -30.20 -20.40 32.86
N THR A 431 -28.87 -20.37 32.72
CA THR A 431 -27.98 -21.49 32.32
C THR A 431 -26.69 -20.95 31.67
N ASN A 432 -25.63 -20.80 32.46
CA ASN A 432 -24.46 -21.68 32.36
C ASN A 432 -23.49 -21.33 33.49
N GLY A 433 -23.34 -22.27 34.42
CA GLY A 433 -22.21 -22.34 35.33
C GLY A 433 -21.03 -23.08 34.72
#